data_AF-A0A0N4TXX6-F1
#
_entry.id   AF-A0A0N4TXX6-F1
#
_cell.length_a   1.000
_cell.length_b   1.000
_cell.length_c   1.000
_cell.angle_alpha   90.00
_cell.angle_beta   90.00
_cell.angle_gamma   90.00
#
_symmetry.space_group_name_H-M   'P 1'
#
loop_
_entity.id
_entity.type
_entity.pdbx_description
1 polymer ?
#
loop_
_entity_poly.entity_id
_entity_poly.type
_entity_poly.pdbx_seq_one_letter_code
_entity_poly.pdbx_strand_id
1 'polypeptide(L)'
;MSLSSTPFSHRGYSSDVSSSDYYCFDSNETECLEHYENNLEKYKDDLKVFVFSDERDAIQKKTFTKWVNKHLGKTGLHVEDLFVDLTDGYNLIALLEALSAEKLSRENGFTRFHRIQNVQYCLDFLKKKNIKTVNIRPEDIVEGSPKLTLGLIWTIILNFQVSVIKQRQREVPGCQVCYNVISPTLLNYDEIFY
;
A
#
# COMPACT_ATOMS: atom_id res chain seq x y z
N MET A 1 -9.68 -33.32 87.60
CA MET A 1 -8.90 -34.16 86.67
C MET A 1 -9.21 -33.70 85.26
N SER A 2 -8.34 -33.26 84.37
CA SER A 2 -6.94 -32.78 84.41
C SER A 2 -6.73 -32.12 83.04
N LEU A 3 -5.99 -31.00 82.99
CA LEU A 3 -5.52 -30.38 81.75
C LEU A 3 -4.56 -31.33 80.99
N SER A 4 -4.58 -31.33 79.65
CA SER A 4 -3.39 -31.63 78.86
C SER A 4 -3.40 -30.94 77.50
N SER A 5 -2.30 -30.28 77.23
CA SER A 5 -1.99 -29.34 76.16
C SER A 5 -1.10 -29.94 75.06
N THR A 6 -1.38 -29.59 73.79
CA THR A 6 -0.45 -29.51 72.60
C THR A 6 0.23 -30.80 72.10
N PRO A 7 0.80 -30.91 70.86
CA PRO A 7 1.16 -29.84 69.90
C PRO A 7 0.83 -30.07 68.40
N PHE A 8 0.93 -28.96 67.66
CA PHE A 8 1.06 -28.86 66.20
C PHE A 8 2.27 -29.67 65.71
N SER A 9 2.08 -30.54 64.71
CA SER A 9 3.19 -31.16 63.96
C SER A 9 3.20 -30.66 62.51
N HIS A 10 4.28 -29.95 62.18
CA HIS A 10 4.65 -29.54 60.83
C HIS A 10 4.78 -30.78 59.93
N ARG A 11 4.01 -30.83 58.84
CA ARG A 11 4.25 -31.78 57.75
C ARG A 11 5.41 -31.24 56.92
N GLY A 12 6.56 -31.88 57.03
CA GLY A 12 7.73 -31.62 56.19
C GLY A 12 7.43 -31.96 54.74
N TYR A 13 7.79 -31.07 53.83
CA TYR A 13 7.93 -31.36 52.41
C TYR A 13 9.23 -32.14 52.22
N SER A 14 9.14 -33.39 51.78
CA SER A 14 10.29 -34.18 51.32
C SER A 14 10.70 -33.64 49.95
N SER A 15 11.87 -33.01 49.88
CA SER A 15 12.50 -32.52 48.66
C SER A 15 13.36 -33.62 48.05
N ASP A 16 12.73 -34.65 47.49
CA ASP A 16 13.41 -35.66 46.68
C ASP A 16 12.65 -35.84 45.37
N VAL A 17 12.76 -34.83 44.48
CA VAL A 17 12.49 -35.02 43.06
C VAL A 17 13.77 -34.60 42.34
N SER A 18 14.40 -35.59 41.70
CA SER A 18 15.62 -35.41 40.92
C SER A 18 15.39 -34.40 39.81
N SER A 19 16.35 -33.49 39.61
CA SER A 19 16.31 -32.42 38.60
C SER A 19 16.33 -32.90 37.13
N SER A 20 16.23 -34.22 36.90
CA SER A 20 16.20 -34.86 35.58
C SER A 20 14.80 -35.03 35.01
N ASP A 21 13.74 -34.80 35.80
CA ASP A 21 12.36 -35.04 35.38
C ASP A 21 11.66 -33.79 34.79
N TYR A 22 12.41 -32.69 34.61
CA TYR A 22 11.93 -31.49 33.92
C TYR A 22 12.18 -31.64 32.40
N TYR A 23 11.15 -32.10 31.68
CA TYR A 23 11.00 -32.23 30.22
C TYR A 23 11.62 -33.48 29.55
N CYS A 24 10.94 -34.62 29.65
CA CYS A 24 10.97 -35.61 28.57
C CYS A 24 9.85 -35.22 27.58
N PHE A 25 10.21 -34.63 26.44
CA PHE A 25 9.25 -34.29 25.39
C PHE A 25 8.59 -35.60 24.89
N ASP A 26 7.27 -35.71 24.95
CA ASP A 26 6.58 -36.89 24.45
C ASP A 26 6.77 -36.95 22.93
N SER A 27 7.13 -38.11 22.37
CA SER A 27 7.51 -38.24 20.96
C SER A 27 6.43 -37.71 20.01
N ASN A 28 5.17 -37.79 20.42
CA ASN A 28 4.02 -37.27 19.69
C ASN A 28 3.93 -35.73 19.66
N GLU A 29 4.39 -35.06 20.72
CA GLU A 29 4.40 -33.60 20.82
C GLU A 29 5.53 -33.01 19.96
N THR A 30 6.69 -33.68 19.93
CA THR A 30 7.79 -33.34 19.02
C THR A 30 7.36 -33.48 17.57
N GLU A 31 6.68 -34.57 17.22
CA GLU A 31 6.19 -34.82 15.85
C GLU A 31 5.15 -33.78 15.42
N CYS A 32 4.26 -33.36 16.32
CA CYS A 32 3.29 -32.30 16.05
C CYS A 32 3.95 -30.94 15.82
N LEU A 33 4.98 -30.60 16.60
CA LEU A 33 5.75 -29.36 16.42
C LEU A 33 6.59 -29.40 15.15
N GLU A 34 7.27 -30.51 14.87
CA GLU A 34 7.98 -30.71 13.60
C GLU A 34 7.02 -30.62 12.41
N HIS A 35 5.81 -31.17 12.51
CA HIS A 35 4.79 -31.02 11.47
C HIS A 35 4.37 -29.55 11.28
N TYR A 36 4.19 -28.80 12.37
CA TYR A 36 3.87 -27.38 12.31
C TYR A 36 5.02 -26.55 11.69
N GLU A 37 6.26 -26.80 12.11
CA GLU A 37 7.45 -26.13 11.60
C GLU A 37 7.69 -26.45 10.11
N ASN A 38 7.55 -27.71 9.71
CA ASN A 38 7.65 -28.11 8.31
C ASN A 38 6.56 -27.48 7.44
N ASN A 39 5.32 -27.37 7.97
CA ASN A 39 4.25 -26.65 7.29
C ASN A 39 4.56 -25.14 7.21
N LEU A 40 5.12 -24.53 8.25
CA LEU A 40 5.52 -23.12 8.24
C LEU A 40 6.65 -22.88 7.22
N GLU A 41 7.65 -23.74 7.18
CA GLU A 41 8.79 -23.67 6.26
C GLU A 41 8.29 -23.83 4.80
N LYS A 42 7.29 -24.68 4.57
CA LYS A 42 6.64 -24.88 3.27
C LYS A 42 5.97 -23.60 2.73
N TYR A 43 5.42 -22.75 3.58
CA TYR A 43 4.77 -21.50 3.17
C TYR A 43 5.66 -20.26 3.36
N LYS A 44 6.90 -20.43 3.86
CA LYS A 44 7.79 -19.33 4.21
C LYS A 44 8.17 -18.46 3.02
N ASP A 45 8.38 -19.08 1.87
CA ASP A 45 8.71 -18.35 0.64
C ASP A 45 7.49 -17.61 0.07
N ASP A 46 6.32 -18.24 0.07
CA ASP A 46 5.05 -17.58 -0.31
C ASP A 46 4.74 -16.40 0.62
N LEU A 47 4.96 -16.58 1.92
CA LEU A 47 4.76 -15.53 2.93
C LEU A 47 5.76 -14.39 2.73
N LYS A 48 7.02 -14.68 2.42
CA LYS A 48 8.01 -13.64 2.08
C LYS A 48 7.62 -12.87 0.83
N VAL A 49 7.16 -13.55 -0.22
CA VAL A 49 6.70 -12.91 -1.46
C VAL A 49 5.50 -11.99 -1.16
N PHE A 50 4.55 -12.45 -0.36
CA PHE A 50 3.39 -11.67 0.06
C PHE A 50 3.80 -10.42 0.86
N VAL A 51 4.61 -10.60 1.92
CA VAL A 51 5.07 -9.49 2.77
C VAL A 51 5.91 -8.48 1.99
N PHE A 52 6.77 -8.95 1.07
CA PHE A 52 7.59 -8.08 0.24
C PHE A 52 6.76 -7.32 -0.81
N SER A 53 5.74 -7.96 -1.38
CA SER A 53 4.77 -7.29 -2.26
C SER A 53 4.03 -6.19 -1.51
N ASP A 54 3.56 -6.47 -0.30
CA ASP A 54 2.86 -5.48 0.55
C ASP A 54 3.77 -4.30 0.91
N GLU A 55 5.05 -4.54 1.20
CA GLU A 55 6.02 -3.48 1.48
C GLU A 55 6.27 -2.61 0.25
N ARG A 56 6.48 -3.22 -0.92
CA ARG A 56 6.63 -2.50 -2.19
C ARG A 56 5.38 -1.69 -2.53
N ASP A 57 4.19 -2.27 -2.38
CA ASP A 57 2.91 -1.61 -2.64
C ASP A 57 2.68 -0.45 -1.66
N ALA A 58 3.09 -0.58 -0.40
CA ALA A 58 3.02 0.50 0.58
C ALA A 58 3.96 1.68 0.23
N ILE A 59 5.19 1.38 -0.21
CA ILE A 59 6.14 2.40 -0.68
C ILE A 59 5.60 3.11 -1.93
N GLN A 60 5.04 2.34 -2.86
CA GLN A 60 4.40 2.88 -4.06
C GLN A 60 3.23 3.79 -3.72
N LYS A 61 2.30 3.33 -2.87
CA LYS A 61 1.15 4.13 -2.40
C LYS A 61 1.64 5.44 -1.79
N LYS A 62 2.59 5.38 -0.85
CA LYS A 62 3.15 6.56 -0.17
C LYS A 62 3.75 7.56 -1.15
N THR A 63 4.42 7.06 -2.17
CA THR A 63 4.98 7.89 -3.24
C THR A 63 3.90 8.59 -4.02
N PHE A 64 2.93 7.83 -4.52
CA PHE A 64 1.87 8.36 -5.36
C PHE A 64 1.04 9.37 -4.56
N THR A 65 0.75 9.11 -3.29
CA THR A 65 0.11 10.07 -2.38
C THR A 65 0.91 11.38 -2.28
N LYS A 66 2.22 11.32 -2.06
CA LYS A 66 3.06 12.53 -2.03
C LYS A 66 3.04 13.30 -3.34
N TRP A 67 3.10 12.58 -4.47
CA TRP A 67 3.07 13.18 -5.79
C TRP A 67 1.73 13.89 -6.06
N VAL A 68 0.61 13.22 -5.77
CA VAL A 68 -0.74 13.81 -5.88
C VAL A 68 -0.85 15.06 -5.02
N ASN A 69 -0.45 14.99 -3.75
CA ASN A 69 -0.51 16.12 -2.82
C ASN A 69 0.36 17.31 -3.25
N LYS A 70 1.52 17.06 -3.89
CA LYS A 70 2.35 18.14 -4.45
C LYS A 70 1.57 18.97 -5.49
N HIS A 71 0.73 18.32 -6.29
CA HIS A 71 -0.07 19.00 -7.31
C HIS A 71 -1.37 19.58 -6.76
N LEU A 72 -1.98 18.96 -5.75
CA LEU A 72 -3.18 19.45 -5.08
C LEU A 72 -2.92 20.59 -4.07
N GLY A 73 -1.69 20.77 -3.58
CA GLY A 73 -1.38 21.79 -2.57
C GLY A 73 -1.78 23.23 -2.96
N LYS A 74 -1.89 23.52 -4.27
CA LYS A 74 -2.35 24.83 -4.77
C LYS A 74 -3.87 25.01 -4.78
N THR A 75 -4.64 23.92 -4.70
CA THR A 75 -6.11 23.92 -4.70
C THR A 75 -6.70 23.85 -3.30
N GLY A 76 -5.86 23.68 -2.26
CA GLY A 76 -6.28 23.47 -0.88
C GLY A 76 -6.83 22.07 -0.59
N LEU A 77 -6.71 21.15 -1.54
CA LEU A 77 -7.12 19.75 -1.38
C LEU A 77 -5.95 18.88 -0.90
N HIS A 78 -6.28 17.79 -0.21
CA HIS A 78 -5.32 16.84 0.33
C HIS A 78 -5.86 15.41 0.24
N VAL A 79 -4.94 14.47 0.02
CA VAL A 79 -5.18 13.02 0.00
C VAL A 79 -4.35 12.39 1.11
N GLU A 80 -5.01 11.76 2.07
CA GLU A 80 -4.40 10.97 3.13
C GLU A 80 -4.33 9.49 2.72
N ASP A 81 -5.46 8.92 2.30
CA ASP A 81 -5.54 7.58 1.74
C ASP A 81 -5.95 7.61 0.27
N LEU A 82 -5.00 7.25 -0.60
CA LEU A 82 -5.20 7.19 -2.05
C LEU A 82 -6.39 6.33 -2.49
N PHE A 83 -6.70 5.25 -1.75
CA PHE A 83 -7.76 4.30 -2.14
C PHE A 83 -9.14 4.73 -1.64
N VAL A 84 -9.21 5.73 -0.77
CA VAL A 84 -10.46 6.26 -0.21
C VAL A 84 -10.75 7.64 -0.79
N ASP A 85 -9.76 8.53 -0.75
CA ASP A 85 -9.94 9.95 -1.06
C ASP A 85 -10.03 10.23 -2.57
N LEU A 86 -9.82 9.22 -3.42
CA LEU A 86 -10.04 9.33 -4.87
C LEU A 86 -11.42 8.78 -5.31
N THR A 87 -12.15 8.11 -4.40
CA THR A 87 -13.36 7.34 -4.75
C THR A 87 -14.56 8.21 -5.16
N ASP A 88 -14.56 9.50 -4.81
CA ASP A 88 -15.62 10.44 -5.19
C ASP A 88 -15.34 11.18 -6.52
N GLY A 89 -14.12 11.03 -7.05
CA GLY A 89 -13.63 11.65 -8.27
C GLY A 89 -13.20 13.13 -8.14
N TYR A 90 -13.47 13.83 -7.04
CA TYR A 90 -13.16 15.27 -6.94
C TYR A 90 -11.66 15.54 -6.94
N ASN A 91 -10.89 14.76 -6.18
CA ASN A 91 -9.44 14.88 -6.13
C ASN A 91 -8.79 14.51 -7.48
N LEU A 92 -9.34 13.54 -8.21
CA LEU A 92 -8.88 13.18 -9.56
C LEU A 92 -9.14 14.30 -10.56
N ILE A 93 -10.33 14.91 -10.52
CA ILE A 93 -10.67 16.07 -11.35
C ILE A 93 -9.70 17.22 -11.06
N ALA A 94 -9.54 17.59 -9.79
CA ALA A 94 -8.66 18.67 -9.39
C ALA A 94 -7.19 18.43 -9.81
N LEU A 95 -6.72 17.18 -9.69
CA LEU A 95 -5.39 16.78 -10.14
C LEU A 95 -5.22 17.00 -11.65
N LEU A 96 -6.17 16.53 -12.46
CA LEU A 96 -6.12 16.69 -13.92
C LEU A 96 -6.21 18.16 -14.34
N GLU A 97 -7.03 18.97 -13.67
CA GLU A 97 -7.05 20.41 -13.91
C GLU A 97 -5.71 21.08 -13.57
N ALA A 98 -5.10 20.70 -12.44
CA ALA A 98 -3.81 21.24 -12.02
C ALA A 98 -2.66 20.87 -12.97
N LEU A 99 -2.71 19.68 -13.59
CA LEU A 99 -1.71 19.20 -14.53
C LEU A 99 -1.89 19.75 -15.94
N SER A 100 -3.13 19.90 -16.40
CA SER A 100 -3.45 20.29 -17.78
C SER A 100 -3.78 21.76 -17.96
N ALA A 101 -4.07 22.49 -16.87
CA ALA A 101 -4.65 23.83 -16.87
C ALA A 101 -6.00 23.93 -17.62
N GLU A 102 -6.69 22.81 -17.84
CA GLU A 102 -8.03 22.75 -18.43
C GLU A 102 -9.08 22.49 -17.36
N LYS A 103 -10.30 23.01 -17.56
CA LYS A 103 -11.44 22.76 -16.68
C LYS A 103 -12.20 21.52 -17.08
N LEU A 104 -12.55 20.69 -16.10
CA LEU A 104 -13.32 19.46 -16.28
C LEU A 104 -14.73 19.64 -15.69
N SER A 105 -15.70 18.94 -16.29
CA SER A 105 -17.06 18.84 -15.74
C SER A 105 -17.06 18.15 -14.37
N ARG A 106 -18.04 18.50 -13.54
CA ARG A 106 -18.24 17.93 -12.20
C ARG A 106 -19.72 17.76 -11.93
N GLU A 107 -20.10 16.58 -11.51
CA GLU A 107 -21.41 16.31 -10.94
C GLU A 107 -21.38 16.60 -9.43
N ASN A 108 -22.41 17.28 -8.95
CA ASN A 108 -22.56 17.63 -7.54
C ASN A 108 -23.52 16.66 -6.86
N GLY A 109 -23.04 15.91 -5.89
CA GLY A 109 -23.88 15.01 -5.10
C GLY A 109 -23.08 13.91 -4.43
N PHE A 110 -23.73 13.22 -3.48
CA PHE A 110 -23.07 12.23 -2.62
C PHE A 110 -23.37 10.77 -3.01
N THR A 111 -24.30 10.55 -3.93
CA THR A 111 -24.70 9.19 -4.34
C THR A 111 -23.62 8.50 -5.18
N ARG A 112 -23.63 7.16 -5.20
CA ARG A 112 -22.69 6.36 -6.02
C ARG A 112 -22.71 6.76 -7.50
N PHE A 113 -23.87 7.16 -8.02
CA PHE A 113 -24.00 7.62 -9.40
C PHE A 113 -23.15 8.87 -9.67
N HIS A 114 -23.21 9.90 -8.81
CA HIS A 114 -22.41 11.12 -8.98
C HIS A 114 -20.91 10.81 -8.91
N ARG A 115 -20.49 9.93 -8.00
CA ARG A 115 -19.08 9.48 -7.90
C ARG A 115 -18.62 8.81 -9.19
N ILE A 116 -19.41 7.87 -9.71
CA ILE A 116 -19.12 7.19 -10.99
C ILE A 116 -19.00 8.21 -12.13
N GLN A 117 -19.92 9.19 -12.21
CA GLN A 117 -19.87 10.23 -13.24
C GLN A 117 -18.62 11.10 -13.12
N ASN A 118 -18.25 11.51 -11.92
CA ASN A 118 -17.04 12.30 -11.69
C ASN A 118 -15.78 11.54 -12.14
N VAL A 119 -15.65 10.26 -11.78
CA VAL A 119 -14.54 9.41 -12.25
C VAL A 119 -14.61 9.22 -13.76
N GLN A 120 -15.79 9.02 -14.34
CA GLN A 120 -15.99 8.86 -15.78
C GLN A 120 -15.48 10.09 -16.55
N TYR A 121 -15.75 11.31 -16.07
CA TYR A 121 -15.21 12.52 -16.66
C TYR A 121 -13.67 12.55 -16.67
N CYS A 122 -13.01 12.05 -15.63
CA CYS A 122 -11.55 11.91 -15.62
C CYS A 122 -11.06 10.95 -16.70
N LEU A 123 -11.69 9.78 -16.82
CA LEU A 123 -11.31 8.76 -17.82
C LEU A 123 -11.55 9.25 -19.25
N ASP A 124 -12.67 9.92 -19.50
CA ASP A 124 -12.97 10.51 -20.81
C ASP A 124 -12.02 11.64 -21.17
N PHE A 125 -11.60 12.44 -20.19
CA PHE A 125 -10.56 13.46 -20.38
C PHE A 125 -9.24 12.83 -20.83
N LEU A 126 -8.78 11.76 -20.16
CA LEU A 126 -7.57 11.04 -20.53
C LEU A 126 -7.70 10.45 -21.95
N LYS A 127 -8.84 9.86 -22.27
CA LYS A 127 -9.13 9.33 -23.61
C LYS A 127 -9.10 10.42 -24.68
N LYS A 128 -9.66 11.61 -24.41
CA LYS A 128 -9.60 12.77 -25.30
C LYS A 128 -8.16 13.25 -25.54
N LYS A 129 -7.27 13.08 -24.57
CA LYS A 129 -5.82 13.33 -24.69
C LYS A 129 -5.06 12.18 -25.37
N ASN A 130 -5.77 11.19 -25.92
CA ASN A 130 -5.22 10.00 -26.56
C ASN A 130 -4.38 9.12 -25.61
N ILE A 131 -4.70 9.15 -24.31
CA ILE A 131 -4.08 8.33 -23.27
C ILE A 131 -4.96 7.09 -23.08
N LYS A 132 -4.36 5.90 -23.18
CA LYS A 132 -5.08 4.63 -23.05
C LYS A 132 -5.18 4.22 -21.58
N THR A 133 -6.39 4.23 -21.04
CA THR A 133 -6.73 3.64 -19.72
C THR A 133 -7.32 2.24 -19.94
N VAL A 134 -6.51 1.31 -20.46
CA VAL A 134 -6.99 -0.04 -20.77
C VAL A 134 -7.38 -0.76 -19.48
N ASN A 135 -8.58 -1.33 -19.45
CA ASN A 135 -9.07 -2.17 -18.36
C ASN A 135 -9.25 -1.45 -17.01
N ILE A 136 -9.55 -0.15 -17.03
CA ILE A 136 -9.97 0.61 -15.83
C ILE A 136 -11.37 1.13 -16.09
N ARG A 137 -12.32 0.75 -15.24
CA ARG A 137 -13.69 1.27 -15.24
C ARG A 137 -13.88 2.28 -14.12
N PRO A 138 -14.84 3.20 -14.22
CA PRO A 138 -15.10 4.15 -13.14
C PRO A 138 -15.54 3.46 -11.84
N GLU A 139 -16.28 2.35 -11.93
CA GLU A 139 -16.73 1.60 -10.75
C GLU A 139 -15.57 1.06 -9.93
N ASP A 140 -14.49 0.59 -10.59
CA ASP A 140 -13.31 0.05 -9.93
C ASP A 140 -12.63 1.08 -9.01
N ILE A 141 -12.64 2.34 -9.43
CA ILE A 141 -12.05 3.46 -8.69
C ILE A 141 -12.99 3.91 -7.57
N VAL A 142 -14.31 3.94 -7.82
CA VAL A 142 -15.31 4.28 -6.79
C VAL A 142 -15.34 3.22 -5.68
N GLU A 143 -15.03 1.97 -6.00
CA GLU A 143 -14.89 0.87 -5.04
C GLU A 143 -13.53 0.87 -4.33
N GLY A 144 -12.60 1.74 -4.73
CA GLY A 144 -11.30 1.88 -4.09
C GLY A 144 -10.35 0.73 -4.38
N SER A 145 -10.47 0.07 -5.55
CA SER A 145 -9.59 -1.04 -5.94
C SER A 145 -8.12 -0.58 -5.94
N PRO A 146 -7.26 -1.10 -5.03
CA PRO A 146 -5.90 -0.59 -4.87
C PRO A 146 -5.08 -0.68 -6.15
N LYS A 147 -5.08 -1.86 -6.79
CA LYS A 147 -4.32 -2.13 -8.01
C LYS A 147 -4.72 -1.22 -9.17
N LEU A 148 -6.03 -1.03 -9.38
CA LEU A 148 -6.53 -0.22 -10.49
C LEU A 148 -6.37 1.29 -10.21
N THR A 149 -6.50 1.70 -8.95
CA THR A 149 -6.22 3.08 -8.52
C THR A 149 -4.74 3.44 -8.71
N LEU A 150 -3.83 2.57 -8.29
CA LEU A 150 -2.39 2.76 -8.52
C LEU A 150 -2.07 2.80 -10.02
N GLY A 151 -2.65 1.90 -10.82
CA GLY A 151 -2.51 1.89 -12.28
C GLY A 151 -3.00 3.19 -12.95
N LEU A 152 -4.10 3.75 -12.48
CA LEU A 152 -4.64 5.02 -12.97
C LEU A 152 -3.68 6.19 -12.65
N ILE A 153 -3.24 6.31 -11.39
CA ILE A 153 -2.32 7.38 -10.99
C ILE A 153 -0.99 7.26 -11.73
N TRP A 154 -0.46 6.06 -11.88
CA TRP A 154 0.73 5.79 -12.69
C TRP A 154 0.56 6.27 -14.14
N THR A 155 -0.58 5.94 -14.77
CA THR A 155 -0.89 6.39 -16.12
C THR A 155 -0.88 7.92 -16.23
N ILE A 156 -1.44 8.63 -15.25
CA ILE A 156 -1.45 10.09 -15.19
C ILE A 156 -0.01 10.63 -15.03
N ILE A 157 0.77 10.09 -14.10
CA ILE A 157 2.16 10.50 -13.85
C ILE A 157 2.99 10.37 -15.13
N LEU A 158 2.94 9.21 -15.78
CA LEU A 158 3.69 8.96 -17.01
C LEU A 158 3.32 9.97 -18.11
N ASN A 159 2.03 10.21 -18.33
CA ASN A 159 1.61 11.02 -19.47
C ASN A 159 1.78 12.53 -19.24
N PHE A 160 1.67 13.03 -18.01
CA PHE A 160 1.78 14.46 -17.73
C PHE A 160 3.17 14.89 -17.26
N GLN A 161 3.92 14.03 -16.55
CA GLN A 161 5.26 14.40 -16.10
C GLN A 161 6.34 14.03 -17.13
N VAL A 162 6.27 12.84 -17.74
CA VAL A 162 7.32 12.39 -18.67
C VAL A 162 7.17 13.06 -20.04
N SER A 163 5.95 13.37 -20.48
CA SER A 163 5.72 14.08 -21.75
C SER A 163 6.24 15.52 -21.72
N VAL A 164 6.12 16.22 -20.58
CA VAL A 164 6.69 17.57 -20.40
C VAL A 164 8.22 17.54 -20.50
N ILE A 165 8.86 16.47 -20.01
CA ILE A 165 10.32 16.29 -20.13
C ILE A 165 10.70 16.04 -21.60
N LYS A 166 9.97 15.18 -22.31
CA LYS A 166 10.20 14.92 -23.75
C LYS A 166 10.03 16.16 -24.62
N GLN A 167 9.09 17.06 -24.27
CA GLN A 167 8.91 18.33 -24.99
C GLN A 167 10.07 19.30 -24.72
N ARG A 168 10.52 19.46 -23.46
CA ARG A 168 11.68 20.32 -23.14
C ARG A 168 12.99 19.86 -23.78
N GLN A 169 13.17 18.56 -24.01
CA GLN A 169 14.33 18.02 -24.72
C GLN A 169 14.38 18.43 -26.21
N ARG A 170 13.23 18.72 -26.85
CA ARG A 170 13.21 19.21 -28.24
C ARG A 170 13.57 20.68 -28.36
N GLU A 171 13.36 21.45 -27.30
CA GLU A 171 13.69 22.88 -27.26
C GLU A 171 15.16 23.14 -26.92
N VAL A 172 15.86 22.20 -26.25
CA VAL A 172 17.29 22.31 -25.93
C VAL A 172 18.01 20.97 -26.15
N PRO A 173 18.50 20.68 -27.38
CA PRO A 173 19.33 19.51 -27.64
C PRO A 173 20.71 19.72 -27.01
N GLY A 174 20.93 19.18 -25.80
CA GLY A 174 22.24 19.21 -25.14
C GLY A 174 22.24 19.27 -23.61
N CYS A 175 21.10 19.42 -22.93
CA CYS A 175 21.07 19.40 -21.47
C CYS A 175 21.03 17.96 -20.92
N GLN A 176 22.16 17.26 -20.98
CA GLN A 176 22.36 15.94 -20.34
C GLN A 176 22.24 16.01 -18.80
N VAL A 177 22.37 17.22 -18.23
CA VAL A 177 22.36 17.47 -16.78
C VAL A 177 21.00 17.14 -16.13
N CYS A 178 19.89 17.29 -16.86
CA CYS A 178 18.57 16.93 -16.36
C CYS A 178 18.40 15.43 -16.08
N TYR A 179 19.19 14.58 -16.75
CA TYR A 179 19.20 13.14 -16.48
C TYR A 179 19.97 12.83 -15.19
N ASN A 180 21.13 13.46 -14.99
CA ASN A 180 22.01 13.14 -13.85
C ASN A 180 21.49 13.61 -12.49
N VAL A 181 20.54 14.56 -12.45
CA VAL A 181 19.90 15.01 -11.20
C VAL A 181 18.67 14.16 -10.86
N ILE A 182 18.01 13.54 -11.86
CA ILE A 182 16.73 12.86 -11.68
C ILE A 182 16.85 11.33 -11.76
N SER A 183 17.93 10.81 -12.37
CA SER A 183 18.22 9.37 -12.42
C SER A 183 18.14 8.72 -11.04
N PRO A 184 18.70 9.27 -9.94
CA PRO A 184 18.60 8.62 -8.64
C PRO A 184 17.19 8.67 -8.01
N THR A 185 16.35 9.62 -8.42
CA THR A 185 14.99 9.79 -7.88
C THR A 185 13.94 8.99 -8.65
N LEU A 186 14.17 8.69 -9.94
CA LEU A 186 13.29 7.85 -10.77
C LEU A 186 13.80 6.41 -10.91
N LEU A 187 15.12 6.15 -10.88
CA LEU A 187 15.65 4.77 -10.87
C LEU A 187 15.34 4.02 -9.57
N ASN A 188 15.17 4.74 -8.45
CA ASN A 188 14.61 4.14 -7.23
C ASN A 188 13.15 3.68 -7.40
N TYR A 189 12.43 4.16 -8.41
CA TYR A 189 11.07 3.69 -8.70
C TYR A 189 11.05 2.52 -9.68
N ASP A 190 11.96 2.49 -10.66
CA ASP A 190 12.01 1.37 -11.60
C ASP A 190 12.49 0.06 -10.94
N GLU A 191 13.29 0.11 -9.85
CA GLU A 191 13.65 -1.08 -9.05
C GLU A 191 12.51 -1.65 -8.19
N ILE A 192 11.40 -0.91 -8.03
CA ILE A 192 10.22 -1.36 -7.27
C ILE A 192 9.26 -2.15 -8.17
N PHE A 193 9.33 -1.97 -9.50
CA PHE A 193 8.41 -2.58 -10.47
C PHE A 193 8.97 -3.78 -11.26
N TYR A 194 10.13 -4.32 -10.85
CA TYR A 194 10.64 -5.62 -11.29
C TYR A 194 11.08 -6.49 -10.10
#